data_AF-A0A6B0SXL2-F1
#
_entry.id   AF-A0A6B0SXL2-F1
#
_cell.length_a   1.000
_cell.length_b   1.000
_cell.length_c   1.000
_cell.angle_alpha   90.00
_cell.angle_beta   90.00
_cell.angle_gamma   90.00
#
_symmetry.space_group_name_H-M   'P 1'
#
loop_
_entity.id
_entity.type
_entity.pdbx_description
1 polymer ?
#
loop_
_entity_poly.entity_id
_entity_poly.type
_entity_poly.pdbx_seq_one_letter_code
_entity_poly.pdbx_strand_id
1 'polypeptide(L)'
;MVNDKKRTGKYRKKFGAVGLLLLAAVAAASVNLYTNLAPELGSSARQQLLSGLVTIFLILLVGIVFTFAAFIRETLSSLRVLAERARQIEEGELDTELEANRNDEFGEVYRALSSLRDGVKTRDQQLDQSRQDDD
;
A
#
# COMPACT_ATOMS: atom_id res chain seq x y z
N MET A 1 -0.15 -12.42 -25.72
CA MET A 1 0.06 -12.25 -24.27
C MET A 1 0.00 -10.76 -23.96
N VAL A 2 -1.03 -10.32 -23.24
CA VAL A 2 -1.35 -8.89 -23.03
C VAL A 2 -0.53 -8.34 -21.86
N ASN A 3 0.02 -7.15 -22.09
CA ASN A 3 0.94 -6.40 -21.23
C ASN A 3 0.20 -5.76 -20.04
N ASP A 4 0.35 -6.32 -18.83
CA ASP A 4 -0.37 -5.87 -17.61
C ASP A 4 0.49 -5.04 -16.62
N LYS A 5 1.72 -4.65 -17.02
CA LYS A 5 2.73 -4.06 -16.12
C LYS A 5 2.50 -2.58 -15.69
N LYS A 6 1.32 -2.00 -15.92
CA LYS A 6 1.05 -0.55 -15.70
C LYS A 6 -0.11 -0.21 -14.74
N ARG A 7 -0.56 -1.14 -13.90
CA ARG A 7 -1.79 -0.92 -13.10
C ARG A 7 -1.59 -0.53 -11.63
N THR A 8 -0.43 -0.74 -11.03
CA THR A 8 -0.37 -0.79 -9.56
C THR A 8 0.08 0.51 -8.89
N GLY A 9 0.98 1.28 -9.51
CA GLY A 9 1.22 2.69 -9.14
C GLY A 9 0.00 3.62 -9.38
N LYS A 10 -1.01 3.12 -10.07
CA LYS A 10 -2.28 3.82 -10.35
C LYS A 10 -3.15 3.91 -9.11
N TYR A 11 -3.14 2.91 -8.22
CA TYR A 11 -4.03 2.92 -7.04
C TYR A 11 -3.60 3.95 -6.00
N ARG A 12 -2.31 4.03 -5.65
CA ARG A 12 -1.79 5.08 -4.73
C ARG A 12 -2.07 6.49 -5.24
N LYS A 13 -1.91 6.73 -6.55
CA LYS A 13 -2.26 8.03 -7.18
C LYS A 13 -3.77 8.28 -7.19
N LYS A 14 -4.58 7.24 -7.42
CA LYS A 14 -6.05 7.34 -7.37
C LYS A 14 -6.55 7.65 -5.96
N PHE A 15 -6.01 7.02 -4.91
CA PHE A 15 -6.40 7.32 -3.53
C PHE A 15 -6.10 8.77 -3.15
N GLY A 16 -4.95 9.31 -3.56
CA GLY A 16 -4.68 10.73 -3.34
C GLY A 16 -5.52 11.67 -4.20
N ALA A 17 -5.83 11.30 -5.43
CA ALA A 17 -6.77 12.05 -6.25
C ALA A 17 -8.18 12.07 -5.63
N VAL A 18 -8.65 10.96 -5.06
CA VAL A 18 -9.95 10.87 -4.37
C VAL A 18 -9.96 11.75 -3.10
N GLY A 19 -8.90 11.72 -2.29
CA GLY A 19 -8.80 12.59 -1.11
C GLY A 19 -8.82 14.08 -1.46
N LEU A 20 -8.10 14.48 -2.53
CA LEU A 20 -8.12 15.86 -3.03
C LEU A 20 -9.49 16.25 -3.60
N LEU A 21 -10.15 15.36 -4.32
CA LEU A 21 -11.51 15.60 -4.84
C LEU A 21 -12.52 15.78 -3.70
N LEU A 22 -12.43 14.95 -2.65
CA LEU A 22 -13.27 15.10 -1.46
C LEU A 22 -13.06 16.44 -0.77
N LEU A 23 -11.80 16.86 -0.57
CA LEU A 23 -11.46 18.17 -0.02
C LEU A 23 -12.05 19.32 -0.86
N ALA A 24 -11.90 19.25 -2.19
CA ALA A 24 -12.42 20.25 -3.10
C ALA A 24 -13.95 20.32 -3.06
N ALA A 25 -14.63 19.17 -3.03
CA ALA A 25 -16.09 19.11 -2.92
C ALA A 25 -16.60 19.70 -1.61
N VAL A 26 -15.95 19.36 -0.48
CA VAL A 26 -16.30 19.90 0.84
C VAL A 26 -16.04 21.40 0.91
N ALA A 27 -14.93 21.88 0.33
CA ALA A 27 -14.64 23.32 0.26
C ALA A 27 -15.68 24.06 -0.58
N ALA A 28 -16.05 23.53 -1.75
CA ALA A 28 -17.08 24.12 -2.62
C ALA A 28 -18.44 24.16 -1.93
N ALA A 29 -18.84 23.09 -1.24
CA ALA A 29 -20.07 23.04 -0.45
C ALA A 29 -20.04 24.04 0.71
N SER A 30 -18.90 24.15 1.42
CA SER A 30 -18.70 25.12 2.51
C SER A 30 -18.84 26.57 2.00
N VAL A 31 -18.22 26.88 0.86
CA VAL A 31 -18.33 28.20 0.23
C VAL A 31 -19.78 28.48 -0.18
N ASN A 32 -20.43 27.53 -0.85
CA ASN A 32 -21.82 27.68 -1.27
C ASN A 32 -22.76 27.90 -0.07
N LEU A 33 -22.61 27.11 0.99
CA LEU A 33 -23.41 27.27 2.20
C LEU A 33 -23.18 28.64 2.84
N TYR A 34 -21.93 29.08 2.94
CA TYR A 34 -21.59 30.39 3.50
C TYR A 34 -22.13 31.54 2.65
N THR A 35 -22.01 31.49 1.32
CA THR A 35 -22.49 32.58 0.45
C THR A 35 -24.01 32.73 0.47
N ASN A 36 -24.76 31.62 0.63
CA ASN A 36 -26.21 31.64 0.62
C ASN A 36 -26.80 31.97 2.00
N LEU A 37 -26.22 31.44 3.09
CA LEU A 37 -26.80 31.60 4.43
C LEU A 37 -26.16 32.77 5.21
N ALA A 38 -24.86 33.05 5.05
CA ALA A 38 -24.20 34.08 5.86
C ALA A 38 -24.77 35.51 5.73
N PRO A 39 -25.34 35.94 4.59
CA PRO A 39 -25.99 37.25 4.50
C PRO A 39 -27.26 37.40 5.35
N GLU A 40 -27.98 36.29 5.59
CA GLU A 40 -29.25 36.28 6.33
C GLU A 40 -29.06 36.09 7.84
N LEU A 41 -27.85 35.71 8.26
CA LEU A 41 -27.53 35.40 9.64
C LEU A 41 -27.01 36.62 10.42
N GLY A 42 -27.41 36.71 11.69
CA GLY A 42 -26.78 37.61 12.66
C GLY A 42 -25.29 37.29 12.85
N SER A 43 -24.51 38.27 13.34
CA SER A 43 -23.06 38.16 13.51
C SER A 43 -22.61 36.95 14.34
N SER A 44 -23.32 36.64 15.43
CA SER A 44 -23.05 35.48 16.28
C SER A 44 -23.30 34.15 15.56
N ALA A 45 -24.42 34.03 14.83
CA ALA A 45 -24.75 32.84 14.06
C ALA A 45 -23.76 32.62 12.90
N ARG A 46 -23.28 33.69 12.27
CA ARG A 46 -22.24 33.62 11.23
C ARG A 46 -20.91 33.09 11.76
N GLN A 47 -20.50 33.49 12.97
CA GLN A 47 -19.31 32.95 13.62
C GLN A 47 -19.47 31.46 13.95
N GLN A 48 -20.64 31.05 14.43
CA GLN A 48 -20.93 29.64 14.67
C GLN A 48 -20.89 28.81 13.38
N LEU A 49 -21.46 29.33 12.29
CA LEU A 49 -21.40 28.70 10.96
C LEU A 49 -19.95 28.53 10.51
N LEU A 50 -19.13 29.58 10.57
CA LEU A 50 -17.72 29.51 10.21
C LEU A 50 -16.95 28.50 11.06
N SER A 51 -17.13 28.54 12.38
CA SER A 51 -16.50 27.59 13.30
C SER A 51 -16.87 26.16 12.95
N GLY A 52 -18.16 25.88 12.69
CA GLY A 52 -18.64 24.55 12.32
C GLY A 52 -18.01 24.06 11.01
N LEU A 53 -17.96 24.91 9.99
CA LEU A 53 -17.32 24.59 8.71
C LEU A 53 -15.83 24.29 8.88
N VAL A 54 -15.11 25.08 9.68
CA VAL A 54 -13.69 24.85 9.98
C VAL A 54 -13.49 23.54 10.74
N THR A 55 -14.32 23.24 11.74
CA THR A 55 -14.24 21.99 12.51
C THR A 55 -14.43 20.77 11.60
N ILE A 56 -15.44 20.79 10.72
CA ILE A 56 -15.67 19.70 9.76
C ILE A 56 -14.45 19.54 8.84
N PHE A 57 -13.88 20.64 8.37
CA PHE A 57 -12.70 20.61 7.50
C PHE A 57 -11.48 19.99 8.19
N LEU A 58 -11.25 20.34 9.46
CA LEU A 58 -10.16 19.77 10.26
C LEU A 58 -10.36 18.27 10.52
N ILE A 59 -11.57 17.83 10.86
CA ILE A 59 -11.88 16.40 11.06
C ILE A 59 -11.59 15.62 9.77
N LEU A 60 -12.03 16.15 8.62
CA LEU A 60 -11.80 15.53 7.33
C LEU A 60 -10.29 15.42 7.02
N LEU A 61 -9.52 16.48 7.30
CA LEU A 61 -8.07 16.50 7.09
C LEU A 61 -7.38 15.43 7.94
N VAL A 62 -7.73 15.34 9.23
CA VAL A 62 -7.21 14.30 10.14
C VAL A 62 -7.56 12.90 9.63
N GLY A 63 -8.81 12.68 9.19
CA GLY A 63 -9.25 11.40 8.65
C GLY A 63 -8.47 10.99 7.39
N ILE A 64 -8.21 11.94 6.49
CA ILE A 64 -7.38 11.70 5.30
C ILE A 64 -5.95 11.34 5.71
N VAL A 65 -5.32 12.11 6.60
CA VAL A 65 -3.95 11.84 7.08
C VAL A 65 -3.85 10.46 7.71
N PHE A 66 -4.81 10.09 8.57
CA PHE A 66 -4.83 8.80 9.23
C PHE A 66 -4.98 7.64 8.23
N THR A 67 -5.91 7.80 7.28
CA THR A 67 -6.13 6.82 6.20
C THR A 67 -4.85 6.62 5.39
N PHE A 68 -4.21 7.70 4.95
CA PHE A 68 -2.94 7.64 4.24
C PHE A 68 -1.81 6.99 5.05
N ALA A 69 -1.71 7.31 6.34
CA ALA A 69 -0.71 6.73 7.22
C ALA A 69 -0.90 5.23 7.43
N ALA A 70 -2.15 4.76 7.52
CA ALA A 70 -2.48 3.34 7.64
C ALA A 70 -1.99 2.52 6.43
N PHE A 71 -2.18 3.04 5.21
CA PHE A 71 -1.74 2.38 3.97
C PHE A 71 -0.21 2.28 3.82
N ILE A 72 0.58 3.07 4.55
CA ILE A 72 2.06 3.01 4.48
C ILE A 72 2.61 1.82 5.29
N ARG A 73 2.02 1.50 6.44
CA ARG A 73 2.57 0.53 7.40
C ARG A 73 2.48 -0.92 6.92
N GLU A 74 1.44 -1.26 6.17
CA GLU A 74 1.18 -2.64 5.73
C GLU A 74 2.21 -3.14 4.71
N THR A 75 2.81 -2.23 3.93
CA THR A 75 3.79 -2.54 2.89
C THR A 75 5.15 -3.00 3.46
N LEU A 76 5.53 -2.50 4.64
CA LEU A 76 6.87 -2.69 5.22
C LEU A 76 7.02 -4.04 5.95
N SER A 77 5.93 -4.57 6.52
CA SER A 77 5.96 -5.86 7.23
C SER A 77 6.31 -7.01 6.28
N SER A 78 5.72 -7.01 5.07
CA SER A 78 5.99 -8.05 4.06
C SER A 78 7.43 -8.04 3.55
N LEU A 79 8.09 -6.88 3.45
CA LEU A 79 9.50 -6.80 3.05
C LEU A 79 10.44 -7.37 4.10
N ARG A 80 10.10 -7.20 5.39
CA ARG A 80 10.92 -7.71 6.48
C ARG A 80 10.86 -9.24 6.55
N VAL A 81 9.67 -9.80 6.37
CA VAL A 81 9.48 -11.26 6.26
C VAL A 81 10.21 -11.81 5.03
N LEU A 82 10.12 -11.12 3.89
CA LEU A 82 10.80 -11.55 2.67
C LEU A 82 12.33 -11.51 2.81
N ALA A 83 12.87 -10.47 3.43
CA ALA A 83 14.30 -10.36 3.71
C ALA A 83 14.79 -11.45 4.67
N GLU A 84 13.99 -11.80 5.68
CA GLU A 84 14.30 -12.89 6.61
C GLU A 84 14.29 -14.26 5.91
N ARG A 85 13.30 -14.51 5.04
CA ARG A 85 13.23 -15.74 4.24
C ARG A 85 14.38 -15.87 3.25
N ALA A 86 14.83 -14.76 2.66
CA ALA A 86 15.99 -14.74 1.79
C ALA A 86 17.29 -15.10 2.53
N ARG A 87 17.45 -14.64 3.78
CA ARG A 87 18.58 -15.04 4.65
C ARG A 87 18.56 -16.52 4.99
N GLN A 88 17.40 -17.08 5.31
CA GLN A 88 17.27 -18.53 5.55
C GLN A 88 17.71 -19.37 4.34
N ILE A 89 17.37 -18.92 3.12
CA ILE A 89 17.83 -19.57 1.88
C ILE A 89 19.35 -19.44 1.71
N GLU A 90 19.93 -18.29 2.04
CA GLU A 90 21.39 -18.08 2.04
C GLU A 90 22.11 -18.99 3.04
N GLU A 91 21.50 -19.23 4.20
CA GLU A 91 22.01 -20.11 5.26
C GLU A 91 21.80 -21.60 4.96
N GLY A 92 21.15 -21.95 3.83
CA GLY A 92 20.96 -23.32 3.38
C GLY A 92 19.63 -23.97 3.82
N GLU A 93 18.71 -23.22 4.44
CA GLU A 93 17.39 -23.72 4.83
C GLU A 93 16.40 -23.72 3.64
N LEU A 94 16.57 -24.69 2.73
CA LEU A 94 15.85 -24.76 1.45
C LEU A 94 14.45 -25.40 1.50
N ASP A 95 14.01 -25.94 2.65
CA ASP A 95 12.66 -26.50 2.83
C ASP A 95 11.65 -25.49 3.41
N THR A 96 12.02 -24.22 3.47
CA THR A 96 11.13 -23.16 3.97
C THR A 96 9.96 -22.91 3.01
N GLU A 97 8.73 -22.99 3.54
CA GLU A 97 7.50 -22.77 2.77
C GLU A 97 7.33 -21.29 2.37
N LEU A 98 7.33 -21.04 1.06
CA LEU A 98 7.10 -19.72 0.45
C LEU A 98 5.73 -19.73 -0.23
N GLU A 99 4.64 -19.75 0.54
CA GLU A 99 3.29 -19.69 -0.04
C GLU A 99 3.02 -18.31 -0.64
N ALA A 100 2.97 -18.28 -1.97
CA ALA A 100 2.55 -17.12 -2.74
C ALA A 100 1.03 -17.12 -2.92
N ASN A 101 0.23 -17.08 -1.84
CA ASN A 101 -1.23 -16.92 -1.97
C ASN A 101 -1.65 -15.46 -2.27
N ARG A 102 -0.72 -14.65 -2.76
CA ARG A 102 -0.87 -13.21 -2.97
C ARG A 102 -0.73 -12.90 -4.46
N ASN A 103 -1.73 -12.22 -5.04
CA ASN A 103 -1.79 -11.92 -6.47
C ASN A 103 -1.37 -10.49 -6.83
N ASP A 104 -0.71 -9.79 -5.91
CA ASP A 104 -0.15 -8.45 -6.11
C ASP A 104 1.36 -8.51 -6.40
N GLU A 105 2.01 -7.35 -6.47
CA GLU A 105 3.45 -7.28 -6.77
C GLU A 105 4.31 -7.96 -5.70
N PHE A 106 3.83 -8.07 -4.46
CA PHE A 106 4.52 -8.84 -3.42
C PHE A 106 4.48 -10.33 -3.72
N GLY A 107 3.39 -10.81 -4.32
CA GLY A 107 3.29 -12.16 -4.85
C GLY A 107 4.23 -12.44 -6.02
N GLU A 108 4.54 -11.44 -6.86
CA GLU A 108 5.54 -11.57 -7.92
C GLU A 108 6.96 -11.72 -7.34
N VAL A 109 7.29 -10.96 -6.29
CA VAL A 109 8.58 -11.09 -5.60
C VAL A 109 8.70 -12.43 -4.85
N TYR A 110 7.64 -12.88 -4.17
CA TYR A 110 7.60 -14.20 -3.53
C TYR A 110 7.86 -15.33 -4.53
N ARG A 111 7.26 -15.26 -5.73
CA ARG A 111 7.50 -16.22 -6.81
C ARG A 111 8.94 -16.19 -7.32
N ALA A 112 9.51 -15.00 -7.51
CA ALA A 112 10.92 -14.88 -7.91
C ALA A 112 11.88 -15.48 -6.87
N LEU A 113 11.61 -15.27 -5.57
CA LEU A 113 12.41 -15.86 -4.49
C LEU A 113 12.27 -17.39 -4.44
N SER A 114 11.05 -17.93 -4.65
CA SER A 114 10.85 -19.38 -4.75
C SER A 114 11.64 -19.98 -5.91
N SER A 115 11.61 -19.35 -7.09
CA SER A 115 12.41 -19.82 -8.23
C SER A 115 13.92 -19.79 -7.96
N LEU A 116 14.39 -18.83 -7.16
CA LEU A 116 15.79 -18.76 -6.72
C LEU A 116 16.16 -19.93 -5.80
N ARG A 117 15.34 -20.19 -4.77
CA ARG A 117 15.50 -21.32 -3.84
C ARG A 117 15.51 -22.66 -4.59
N ASP A 118 14.56 -22.86 -5.51
CA ASP A 118 14.44 -24.10 -6.27
C ASP A 118 15.65 -24.31 -7.20
N GLY A 119 16.19 -23.22 -7.76
CA GLY A 119 17.44 -23.25 -8.53
C GLY A 119 18.67 -23.62 -7.70
N VAL A 120 18.77 -23.14 -6.45
CA VAL A 120 19.84 -23.54 -5.52
C VAL A 120 19.70 -25.03 -5.17
N LYS A 121 18.50 -25.48 -4.78
CA LYS A 121 18.22 -26.89 -4.47
C LYS A 121 18.57 -27.83 -5.62
N THR A 122 18.26 -27.42 -6.86
CA THR A 122 18.60 -28.20 -8.06
C THR A 122 20.10 -28.31 -8.27
N ARG A 123 20.87 -27.24 -8.00
CA ARG A 123 22.33 -27.25 -8.15
C ARG A 123 23.00 -28.14 -7.11
N ASP A 124 22.53 -28.10 -5.87
CA ASP A 124 23.08 -28.94 -4.80
C ASP A 124 22.86 -30.43 -5.12
N GLN A 125 21.66 -30.79 -5.60
CA GLN A 125 21.35 -32.16 -6.04
C GLN A 125 22.24 -32.63 -7.20
N GLN A 126 22.58 -31.75 -8.14
CA GLN A 126 23.47 -32.09 -9.26
C GLN A 126 24.93 -32.31 -8.80
N LEU A 127 25.39 -31.53 -7.82
CA LEU A 127 26.72 -31.70 -7.23
C LEU A 127 26.83 -32.99 -6.43
N ASP A 128 25.78 -33.36 -5.69
CA ASP A 128 25.74 -34.62 -4.94
C ASP A 128 25.70 -35.85 -5.85
N GLN A 129 24.94 -35.79 -6.95
CA GLN A 129 24.94 -36.86 -7.97
C GLN A 129 26.30 -37.02 -8.63
N SER A 130 26.97 -35.91 -8.99
CA SER A 130 28.30 -35.96 -9.61
C SER A 130 29.35 -36.60 -8.70
N ARG A 131 29.24 -36.41 -7.38
CA ARG A 131 30.13 -37.06 -6.40
C ARG A 131 29.85 -38.55 -6.21
N GLN A 132 28.60 -38.98 -6.41
CA GLN A 132 28.20 -40.38 -6.31
C GLN A 132 28.59 -41.20 -7.55
N ASP A 133 28.69 -40.56 -8.72
CA ASP A 133 29.14 -41.21 -9.96
C ASP A 133 30.67 -41.35 -10.06
N ASP A 134 31.42 -40.58 -9.26
CA ASP A 134 32.91 -40.58 -9.21
C ASP A 134 33.51 -41.56 -8.17
N ASP A 135 32.69 -42.19 -7.30
CA ASP A 135 33.07 -43.20 -6.28
C ASP A 135 32.62 -44.63 -6.68
#